data_AF-A0A964TVI5-F1
#
_entry.id   AF-A0A964TVI5-F1
#
_cell.length_a   1.000
_cell.length_b   1.000
_cell.length_c   1.000
_cell.angle_alpha   90.00
_cell.angle_beta   90.00
_cell.angle_gamma   90.00
#
_symmetry.space_group_name_H-M   'P 1'
#
loop_
_entity.id
_entity.type
_entity.pdbx_description
1 polymer ?
#
loop_
_entity_poly.entity_id
_entity_poly.type
_entity_poly.pdbx_seq_one_letter_code
_entity_poly.pdbx_strand_id
1 'polypeptide(L)'
;MPRSMFALPALLSLALIAPGAAAQACDCSCRAFAEMRSTMEALQSRAEAGERVMPPTELQQLAACAGECAMEWGQCQRSTPDAPAADAGRKNHAEGERELQAADPDAESDNDEPFALGQPRDDLERFHGVYGSDDRPGRDFFVTRARNQAIEGREIPPGYLMVGAMWGDVAPWYMKSVGDLRFEQQWTNPGAEPLVVEFVTGRDGQARGMRFVGGFLADRGEVERQGDLPEGW
;
A
#
# COMPACT_ATOMS: atom_id res chain seq x y z
N MET A 1 34.48 -62.62 56.53
CA MET A 1 33.39 -61.85 55.89
C MET A 1 33.52 -60.38 56.26
N PRO A 2 34.16 -59.53 55.42
CA PRO A 2 34.14 -58.08 55.60
C PRO A 2 33.02 -57.46 54.75
N ARG A 3 32.34 -56.47 55.33
CA ARG A 3 31.24 -55.70 54.73
C ARG A 3 31.81 -54.58 53.86
N SER A 4 31.47 -54.56 52.58
CA SER A 4 31.73 -53.43 51.68
C SER A 4 30.74 -52.30 51.96
N MET A 5 31.26 -51.16 52.39
CA MET A 5 30.60 -49.86 52.34
C MET A 5 30.70 -49.33 50.90
N PHE A 6 29.57 -49.14 50.22
CA PHE A 6 29.51 -48.36 48.99
C PHE A 6 28.85 -47.01 49.29
N ALA A 7 29.63 -45.95 49.07
CA ALA A 7 29.21 -44.56 49.15
C ALA A 7 28.34 -44.20 47.93
N LEU A 8 27.18 -43.59 48.17
CA LEU A 8 26.38 -42.95 47.13
C LEU A 8 27.01 -41.59 46.75
N PRO A 9 27.16 -41.28 45.45
CA PRO A 9 27.40 -39.91 45.01
C PRO A 9 26.07 -39.16 44.88
N ALA A 10 25.93 -38.08 45.65
CA ALA A 10 24.84 -37.11 45.51
C ALA A 10 25.11 -36.24 44.26
N LEU A 11 24.32 -36.46 43.20
CA LEU A 11 24.26 -35.58 42.03
C LEU A 11 23.41 -34.36 42.37
N LEU A 12 24.08 -33.23 42.62
CA LEU A 12 23.48 -31.92 42.83
C LEU A 12 23.15 -31.31 41.45
N SER A 13 21.93 -31.50 40.96
CA SER A 13 21.43 -30.84 39.76
C SER A 13 21.08 -29.37 40.06
N LEU A 14 22.00 -28.45 39.73
CA LEU A 14 21.72 -27.02 39.68
C LEU A 14 20.77 -26.73 38.50
N ALA A 15 19.49 -26.50 38.79
CA ALA A 15 18.56 -25.93 37.83
C ALA A 15 18.82 -24.42 37.70
N LEU A 16 19.44 -24.02 36.60
CA LEU A 16 19.52 -22.62 36.16
C LEU A 16 18.12 -22.17 35.73
N ILE A 17 17.38 -21.54 36.65
CA ILE A 17 16.14 -20.83 36.32
C ILE A 17 16.55 -19.52 35.65
N ALA A 18 16.53 -19.50 34.32
CA ALA A 18 16.58 -18.24 33.58
C ALA A 18 15.34 -17.41 33.95
N PRO A 19 15.46 -16.10 34.24
CA PRO A 19 14.30 -15.24 34.41
C PRO A 19 13.54 -15.21 33.08
N GLY A 20 12.43 -15.95 33.03
CA GLY A 20 11.54 -15.95 31.87
C GLY A 20 11.08 -14.51 31.63
N ALA A 21 11.17 -14.07 30.37
CA ALA A 21 10.50 -12.87 29.92
C ALA A 21 9.02 -13.01 30.28
N ALA A 22 8.59 -12.28 31.30
CA ALA A 22 7.18 -12.21 31.64
C ALA A 22 6.48 -11.65 30.41
N ALA A 23 5.61 -12.44 29.78
CA ALA A 23 4.76 -11.99 28.70
C ALA A 23 3.99 -10.77 29.21
N GLN A 24 4.36 -9.58 28.75
CA GLN A 24 3.64 -8.37 29.07
C GLN A 24 2.30 -8.47 28.36
N ALA A 25 1.21 -8.48 29.13
CA ALA A 25 -0.14 -8.52 28.57
C ALA A 25 -0.39 -7.23 27.79
N CYS A 26 -0.88 -7.36 26.56
CA CYS A 26 -1.18 -6.22 25.70
C CYS A 26 -2.40 -5.43 26.22
N ASP A 27 -2.27 -4.09 26.28
CA ASP A 27 -3.38 -3.18 26.58
C ASP A 27 -4.09 -2.80 25.27
N CYS A 28 -5.20 -3.49 24.98
CA CYS A 28 -6.01 -3.25 23.79
C CYS A 28 -7.06 -2.14 23.96
N SER A 29 -6.95 -1.29 24.99
CA SER A 29 -7.91 -0.21 25.23
C SER A 29 -7.85 0.88 24.16
N CYS A 30 -8.97 1.59 23.95
CA CYS A 30 -9.00 2.75 23.07
C CYS A 30 -8.08 3.90 23.51
N ARG A 31 -7.74 3.96 24.81
CA ARG A 31 -6.77 4.92 25.33
C ARG A 31 -5.36 4.61 24.80
N ALA A 32 -4.93 3.35 24.89
CA ALA A 32 -3.63 2.91 24.36
C ALA A 32 -3.54 3.16 22.85
N PHE A 33 -4.63 2.91 22.11
CA PHE A 33 -4.70 3.23 20.67
C PHE A 33 -4.55 4.73 20.38
N ALA A 34 -5.25 5.59 21.13
CA ALA A 34 -5.15 7.04 20.97
C ALA A 34 -3.73 7.55 21.29
N GLU A 35 -3.09 6.99 22.31
CA GLU A 35 -1.71 7.31 22.68
C GLU A 35 -0.72 6.90 21.58
N MET A 36 -0.86 5.68 21.05
CA MET A 36 -0.07 5.19 19.91
C MET A 36 -0.19 6.13 18.71
N ARG A 37 -1.41 6.48 18.32
CA ARG A 37 -1.68 7.39 17.20
C ARG A 37 -1.05 8.77 17.41
N SER A 38 -1.27 9.38 18.56
CA SER A 38 -0.71 10.70 18.87
C SER A 38 0.83 10.71 18.84
N THR A 39 1.44 9.60 19.29
CA THR A 39 2.89 9.44 19.26
C THR A 39 3.40 9.30 17.84
N MET A 40 2.73 8.51 16.99
CA MET A 40 3.08 8.38 15.57
C MET A 40 2.95 9.71 14.82
N GLU A 41 1.87 10.46 15.05
CA GLU A 41 1.64 11.78 14.45
C GLU A 41 2.76 12.77 14.87
N ALA A 42 3.16 12.77 16.14
CA ALA A 42 4.27 13.59 16.62
C ALA A 42 5.63 13.20 16.02
N LEU A 43 5.90 11.90 15.87
CA LEU A 43 7.12 11.40 15.23
C LEU A 43 7.17 11.78 13.74
N GLN A 44 6.04 11.65 13.04
CA GLN A 44 5.92 12.04 11.64
C GLN A 44 6.20 13.54 11.45
N SER A 45 5.60 14.40 12.28
CA SER A 45 5.83 15.84 12.22
C SER A 45 7.31 16.22 12.43
N ARG A 46 8.00 15.55 13.35
CA ARG A 46 9.45 15.75 13.57
C ARG A 46 10.30 15.25 12.42
N ALA A 47 9.94 14.12 11.83
CA ALA A 47 10.62 13.58 10.65
C ALA A 47 10.46 14.51 9.44
N GLU A 48 9.28 15.09 9.24
CA GLU A 48 9.02 16.11 8.20
C GLU A 48 9.83 17.39 8.42
N ALA A 49 10.13 17.74 9.68
CA ALA A 49 11.05 18.83 10.03
C ALA A 49 12.54 18.49 9.81
N GLY A 50 12.86 17.31 9.30
CA GLY A 50 14.23 16.86 9.01
C GLY A 50 14.99 16.34 10.23
N GLU A 51 14.30 16.11 11.36
CA GLU A 51 14.91 15.51 12.54
C GLU A 51 15.05 13.99 12.36
N ARG A 52 16.20 13.42 12.74
CA ARG A 52 16.32 11.97 12.84
C ARG A 52 15.60 11.51 14.10
N VAL A 53 14.44 10.91 13.92
CA VAL A 53 13.63 10.41 15.01
C VAL A 53 13.75 8.90 15.09
N MET A 54 14.19 8.38 16.23
CA MET A 54 14.04 6.96 16.54
C MET A 54 12.70 6.75 17.27
N PRO A 55 11.93 5.70 16.94
CA PRO A 55 10.70 5.42 17.66
C PRO A 55 11.02 5.07 19.11
N PRO A 56 10.30 5.68 20.08
CA PRO A 56 10.50 5.38 21.49
C PRO A 56 10.17 3.91 21.78
N THR A 57 10.80 3.33 22.80
CA THR A 57 10.64 1.91 23.16
C THR A 57 9.16 1.58 23.42
N GLU A 58 8.42 2.51 24.00
CA GLU A 58 7.00 2.41 24.29
C GLU A 58 6.18 2.20 23.00
N LEU A 59 6.52 2.93 21.92
CA LEU A 59 5.85 2.75 20.63
C LEU A 59 6.16 1.39 20.01
N GLN A 60 7.41 0.90 20.17
CA GLN A 60 7.78 -0.43 19.69
C GLN A 60 7.03 -1.54 20.43
N GLN A 61 6.81 -1.38 21.74
CA GLN A 61 5.99 -2.30 22.54
C GLN A 61 4.52 -2.28 22.10
N LEU A 62 3.95 -1.10 21.87
CA LEU A 62 2.58 -0.96 21.34
C LEU A 62 2.45 -1.60 19.95
N ALA A 63 3.44 -1.41 19.08
CA ALA A 63 3.46 -2.02 17.75
C ALA A 63 3.52 -3.56 17.81
N ALA A 64 4.26 -4.14 18.76
CA ALA A 64 4.29 -5.58 18.97
C ALA A 64 2.92 -6.15 19.38
N CYS A 65 2.11 -5.35 20.09
CA CYS A 65 0.74 -5.71 20.48
C CYS A 65 -0.31 -5.48 19.38
N ALA A 66 0.04 -4.85 18.26
CA ALA A 66 -0.92 -4.46 17.23
C ALA A 66 -1.66 -5.64 16.61
N GLY A 67 -1.00 -6.80 16.47
CA GLY A 67 -1.62 -8.01 15.94
C GLY A 67 -2.71 -8.58 16.85
N GLU A 68 -2.49 -8.58 18.17
CA GLU A 68 -3.46 -9.08 19.14
C GLU A 68 -4.61 -8.10 19.36
N CYS A 69 -4.34 -6.80 19.33
CA CYS A 69 -5.33 -5.75 19.61
C CYS A 69 -6.06 -5.18 18.37
N ALA A 70 -5.81 -5.73 17.17
CA ALA A 70 -6.31 -5.15 15.92
C ALA A 70 -7.85 -5.02 15.88
N MET A 71 -8.57 -6.00 16.42
CA MET A 71 -10.04 -6.02 16.39
C MET A 71 -10.64 -4.97 17.32
N GLU A 72 -10.11 -4.83 18.53
CA GLU A 72 -10.53 -3.84 19.53
C GLU A 72 -10.24 -2.42 19.03
N TRP A 73 -9.04 -2.17 18.52
CA TRP A 73 -8.64 -0.86 18.02
C TRP A 73 -9.45 -0.40 16.80
N GLY A 74 -9.88 -1.33 15.94
CA GLY A 74 -10.79 -1.03 14.83
C GLY A 74 -12.13 -0.43 15.28
N GLN A 75 -12.60 -0.76 16.49
CA GLN A 75 -13.83 -0.21 17.06
C GLN A 75 -13.62 1.21 17.61
N CYS A 76 -12.41 1.52 18.09
CA CYS A 76 -12.07 2.83 18.63
C CYS A 76 -12.12 3.94 17.57
N GLN A 77 -11.75 3.65 16.32
CA GLN A 77 -11.80 4.62 15.20
C GLN A 77 -13.23 5.06 14.86
N ARG A 78 -14.23 4.20 15.10
CA ARG A 78 -15.64 4.51 14.82
C ARG A 78 -16.28 5.39 15.88
N SER A 79 -15.65 5.53 17.04
CA SER A 79 -16.21 6.16 18.23
C SER A 79 -15.72 7.58 18.48
N THR A 80 -14.78 8.10 17.68
CA THR A 80 -14.32 9.49 17.78
C THR A 80 -15.34 10.44 17.14
N PRO A 81 -15.99 11.34 17.91
CA PRO A 81 -17.07 12.20 17.41
C PRO A 81 -16.61 13.41 16.56
N ASP A 82 -15.31 13.58 16.33
CA ASP A 82 -14.75 14.77 15.65
C ASP A 82 -14.39 14.55 14.17
N ALA A 83 -14.85 13.48 13.53
CA ALA A 83 -14.76 13.37 12.07
C ALA A 83 -15.82 14.29 11.44
N PRO A 84 -15.45 15.30 10.62
CA PRO A 84 -16.44 16.12 9.92
C PRO A 84 -17.27 15.22 9.01
N ALA A 85 -18.59 15.23 9.22
CA ALA A 85 -19.55 14.48 8.42
C ALA A 85 -19.36 14.83 6.94
N ALA A 86 -18.91 13.87 6.13
CA ALA A 86 -18.93 13.99 4.68
C ALA A 86 -20.39 14.10 4.22
N ASP A 87 -20.73 15.32 3.81
CA ASP A 87 -22.03 15.75 3.34
C ASP A 87 -22.49 14.91 2.13
N ALA A 88 -23.59 14.19 2.32
CA ALA A 88 -24.26 13.41 1.30
C ALA A 88 -25.07 14.33 0.37
N GLY A 89 -24.37 15.02 -0.54
CA GLY A 89 -24.95 15.85 -1.58
C GLY A 89 -25.43 15.07 -2.81
N ARG A 90 -26.44 14.19 -2.66
CA ARG A 90 -27.14 13.57 -3.79
C ARG A 90 -28.07 14.61 -4.45
N LYS A 91 -27.67 15.16 -5.60
CA LYS A 91 -28.58 15.89 -6.52
C LYS A 91 -28.76 15.11 -7.81
N ASN A 92 -30.02 14.80 -8.08
CA ASN A 92 -30.57 14.15 -9.26
C ASN A 92 -30.36 15.01 -10.52
N HIS A 93 -29.98 14.37 -11.63
CA HIS A 93 -30.19 14.70 -13.05
C HIS A 93 -29.21 13.79 -13.82
N ALA A 94 -29.54 13.02 -14.86
CA ALA A 94 -30.62 13.12 -15.82
C ALA A 94 -30.97 11.73 -16.37
N GLU A 95 -32.25 11.53 -16.66
CA GLU A 95 -32.75 10.54 -17.62
C GLU A 95 -32.23 10.87 -19.02
N GLY A 96 -31.82 9.83 -19.74
CA GLY A 96 -31.30 9.91 -21.09
C GLY A 96 -31.16 8.50 -21.66
N GLU A 97 -32.30 7.83 -21.87
CA GLU A 97 -32.40 6.58 -22.62
C GLU A 97 -31.93 6.78 -24.08
N ARG A 98 -31.02 5.93 -24.54
CA ARG A 98 -30.99 5.29 -25.87
C ARG A 98 -29.82 4.30 -25.92
N GLU A 99 -30.04 3.01 -25.78
CA GLU A 99 -30.56 2.06 -26.79
C GLU A 99 -29.42 1.36 -27.57
N LEU A 100 -29.33 0.04 -27.30
CA LEU A 100 -28.78 -1.07 -28.10
C LEU A 100 -27.26 -1.24 -28.26
N GLN A 101 -26.70 -2.22 -27.55
CA GLN A 101 -26.13 -3.38 -28.24
C GLN A 101 -26.14 -4.66 -27.39
N ALA A 102 -26.39 -5.76 -28.09
CA ALA A 102 -26.81 -7.07 -27.61
C ALA A 102 -25.79 -7.73 -26.67
N ALA A 103 -26.31 -8.30 -25.58
CA ALA A 103 -25.58 -9.21 -24.71
C ALA A 103 -25.77 -10.65 -25.24
N ASP A 104 -24.65 -11.30 -25.55
CA ASP A 104 -24.54 -12.75 -25.70
C ASP A 104 -24.80 -13.41 -24.33
N PRO A 105 -25.76 -14.35 -24.19
CA PRO A 105 -26.11 -14.94 -22.90
C PRO A 105 -25.29 -16.19 -22.52
N ASP A 106 -24.31 -16.62 -23.31
CA ASP A 106 -23.57 -17.88 -23.10
C ASP A 106 -22.05 -17.69 -22.90
N ALA A 107 -21.65 -16.74 -22.06
CA ALA A 107 -20.31 -16.75 -21.47
C ALA A 107 -20.38 -17.51 -20.13
N GLU A 108 -20.19 -18.83 -20.20
CA GLU A 108 -19.91 -19.67 -19.04
C GLU A 108 -18.81 -19.01 -18.19
N SER A 109 -19.22 -18.58 -17.00
CA SER A 109 -18.34 -18.09 -15.95
C SER A 109 -17.58 -19.28 -15.36
N ASP A 110 -16.51 -19.67 -16.03
CA ASP A 110 -15.49 -20.54 -15.45
C ASP A 110 -14.80 -19.81 -14.29
N ASN A 111 -14.82 -20.44 -13.13
CA ASN A 111 -14.16 -19.98 -11.91
C ASN A 111 -12.63 -20.13 -12.00
N ASP A 112 -11.91 -19.35 -11.18
CA ASP A 112 -10.48 -19.48 -10.81
C ASP A 112 -9.38 -18.84 -11.69
N GLU A 113 -9.52 -17.58 -12.12
CA GLU A 113 -8.34 -16.77 -12.49
C GLU A 113 -8.03 -15.76 -11.37
N PRO A 114 -7.02 -16.01 -10.52
CA PRO A 114 -6.84 -15.24 -9.28
C PRO A 114 -6.41 -13.78 -9.50
N PHE A 115 -6.10 -13.34 -10.72
CA PHE A 115 -5.65 -11.97 -10.98
C PHE A 115 -5.95 -11.53 -12.42
N ALA A 116 -7.17 -11.03 -12.67
CA ALA A 116 -7.49 -10.38 -13.94
C ALA A 116 -6.76 -9.03 -14.05
N LEU A 117 -5.49 -9.08 -14.47
CA LEU A 117 -4.64 -7.95 -14.80
C LEU A 117 -5.18 -7.09 -15.97
N GLY A 118 -6.35 -7.43 -16.51
CA GLY A 118 -6.84 -6.92 -17.78
C GLY A 118 -6.10 -7.57 -18.94
N GLN A 119 -6.40 -7.12 -20.17
CA GLN A 119 -5.65 -7.59 -21.32
C GLN A 119 -4.26 -6.92 -21.36
N PRO A 120 -3.18 -7.70 -21.58
CA PRO A 120 -1.86 -7.13 -21.78
C PRO A 120 -1.84 -6.22 -23.01
N ARG A 121 -1.03 -5.16 -22.95
CA ARG A 121 -0.91 -4.15 -24.00
C ARG A 121 0.49 -4.09 -24.59
N ASP A 122 0.57 -3.87 -25.89
CA ASP A 122 1.82 -3.73 -26.64
C ASP A 122 2.21 -2.25 -26.90
N ASP A 123 1.28 -1.33 -26.71
CA ASP A 123 1.42 0.11 -26.97
C ASP A 123 1.93 0.93 -25.77
N LEU A 124 2.40 0.27 -24.72
CA LEU A 124 2.76 0.91 -23.45
C LEU A 124 3.90 1.93 -23.53
N GLU A 125 4.75 1.85 -24.56
CA GLU A 125 5.85 2.81 -24.77
C GLU A 125 5.35 4.25 -24.90
N ARG A 126 4.13 4.46 -25.39
CA ARG A 126 3.57 5.80 -25.54
C ARG A 126 3.34 6.52 -24.21
N PHE A 127 3.34 5.78 -23.09
CA PHE A 127 3.20 6.30 -21.73
C PHE A 127 4.54 6.39 -20.99
N HIS A 128 5.61 5.84 -21.56
CA HIS A 128 6.92 5.78 -20.92
C HIS A 128 7.51 7.18 -20.68
N GLY A 129 8.05 7.45 -19.49
CA GLY A 129 8.76 8.70 -19.22
C GLY A 129 8.69 9.17 -17.76
N VAL A 130 9.20 10.38 -17.54
CA VAL A 130 9.15 11.11 -16.27
C VAL A 130 8.02 12.12 -16.30
N TYR A 131 7.24 12.20 -15.22
CA TYR A 131 6.09 13.09 -15.08
C TYR A 131 6.20 13.93 -13.81
N GLY A 132 6.16 15.24 -13.94
CA GLY A 132 6.42 16.18 -12.86
C GLY A 132 5.63 17.47 -12.99
N SER A 133 5.79 18.35 -12.00
CA SER A 133 5.19 19.70 -12.01
C SER A 133 6.21 20.68 -11.45
N ASP A 134 6.33 21.83 -12.11
CA ASP A 134 7.22 22.93 -11.71
C ASP A 134 6.88 23.46 -10.31
N ASP A 135 5.63 23.33 -9.86
CA ASP A 135 5.19 23.75 -8.53
C ASP A 135 5.73 22.84 -7.41
N ARG A 136 6.21 21.63 -7.76
CA ARG A 136 6.71 20.63 -6.81
C ARG A 136 7.99 19.95 -7.34
N PRO A 137 9.09 20.70 -7.47
CA PRO A 137 10.33 20.18 -8.04
C PRO A 137 10.88 19.00 -7.20
N GLY A 138 11.44 18.00 -7.87
CA GLY A 138 12.00 16.80 -7.23
C GLY A 138 10.96 15.83 -6.69
N ARG A 139 9.71 15.96 -7.13
CA ARG A 139 8.62 15.04 -6.79
C ARG A 139 7.98 14.47 -8.07
N ASP A 140 8.86 13.94 -8.91
CA ASP A 140 8.53 13.40 -10.24
C ASP A 140 8.26 11.90 -10.19
N PHE A 141 7.32 11.46 -11.01
CA PHE A 141 6.95 10.06 -11.15
C PHE A 141 7.59 9.47 -12.39
N PHE A 142 7.99 8.21 -12.32
CA PHE A 142 8.35 7.46 -13.50
C PHE A 142 7.17 6.58 -13.94
N VAL A 143 7.06 6.40 -15.25
CA VAL A 143 6.16 5.45 -15.89
C VAL A 143 6.98 4.58 -16.83
N THR A 144 6.85 3.26 -16.69
CA THR A 144 7.53 2.30 -17.56
C THR A 144 6.76 0.99 -17.65
N ARG A 145 7.22 0.08 -18.50
CA ARG A 145 6.71 -1.30 -18.51
C ARG A 145 6.99 -1.95 -17.16
N ALA A 146 6.01 -2.64 -16.62
CA ALA A 146 6.18 -3.45 -15.44
C ALA A 146 7.34 -4.43 -15.67
N ARG A 147 8.35 -4.35 -14.79
CA ARG A 147 9.47 -5.28 -14.80
C ARG A 147 9.13 -6.47 -13.94
N ASN A 148 9.63 -7.62 -14.36
CA ASN A 148 9.46 -8.87 -13.67
C ASN A 148 10.40 -8.96 -12.46
N GLN A 149 10.13 -8.18 -11.42
CA GLN A 149 10.70 -8.41 -10.10
C GLN A 149 9.57 -8.98 -9.26
N ALA A 150 9.62 -10.30 -9.06
CA ALA A 150 8.65 -11.03 -8.28
C ALA A 150 8.52 -10.36 -6.89
N ILE A 151 7.39 -9.69 -6.66
CA ILE A 151 6.93 -9.48 -5.30
C ILE A 151 6.64 -10.88 -4.78
N GLU A 152 7.52 -11.42 -3.93
CA GLU A 152 7.41 -12.69 -3.21
C GLU A 152 6.57 -13.76 -3.93
N GLY A 153 7.13 -14.28 -5.03
CA GLY A 153 6.55 -15.41 -5.77
C GLY A 153 5.44 -15.05 -6.77
N ARG A 154 5.19 -13.77 -7.04
CA ARG A 154 4.20 -13.32 -8.03
C ARG A 154 4.89 -12.69 -9.23
N GLU A 155 4.94 -13.44 -10.33
CA GLU A 155 5.45 -12.96 -11.61
C GLU A 155 4.43 -12.02 -12.25
N ILE A 156 4.89 -10.89 -12.79
CA ILE A 156 4.04 -9.98 -13.57
C ILE A 156 4.28 -10.29 -15.05
N PRO A 157 3.25 -10.69 -15.81
CA PRO A 157 3.41 -10.95 -17.23
C PRO A 157 3.85 -9.67 -17.97
N PRO A 158 4.42 -9.79 -19.17
CA PRO A 158 4.64 -8.62 -20.01
C PRO A 158 3.31 -7.94 -20.38
N GLY A 159 3.37 -6.65 -20.72
CA GLY A 159 2.22 -5.89 -21.21
C GLY A 159 1.42 -5.16 -20.13
N TYR A 160 2.02 -4.93 -18.96
CA TYR A 160 1.48 -4.06 -17.91
C TYR A 160 2.38 -2.87 -17.63
N LEU A 161 1.79 -1.85 -17.01
CA LEU A 161 2.44 -0.58 -16.74
C LEU A 161 2.80 -0.50 -15.25
N MET A 162 3.90 0.16 -14.95
CA MET A 162 4.37 0.44 -13.60
C MET A 162 4.55 1.94 -13.45
N VAL A 163 3.99 2.48 -12.37
CA VAL A 163 4.16 3.87 -11.96
C VAL A 163 4.89 3.88 -10.64
N GLY A 164 5.89 4.73 -10.47
CA GLY A 164 6.52 4.90 -9.17
C GLY A 164 6.98 6.31 -8.92
N ALA A 165 7.17 6.64 -7.66
CA ALA A 165 7.78 7.90 -7.26
C ALA A 165 9.30 7.81 -7.50
N MET A 166 9.89 8.84 -8.10
CA MET A 166 11.36 8.97 -8.19
C MET A 166 11.97 9.53 -6.89
N TRP A 167 11.16 9.69 -5.84
CA TRP A 167 11.58 10.20 -4.55
C TRP A 167 11.17 9.26 -3.42
N GLY A 168 12.02 9.18 -2.40
CA GLY A 168 11.80 8.31 -1.25
C GLY A 168 11.95 6.83 -1.59
N ASP A 169 11.68 6.00 -0.58
CA ASP A 169 11.75 4.54 -0.68
C ASP A 169 10.33 3.97 -0.78
N VAL A 170 9.60 4.41 -1.82
CA VAL A 170 8.22 3.98 -2.06
C VAL A 170 8.20 2.92 -3.14
N ALA A 171 7.63 1.76 -2.82
CA ALA A 171 7.47 0.69 -3.78
C ALA A 171 6.61 1.16 -4.98
N PRO A 172 6.97 0.77 -6.21
CA PRO A 172 6.18 1.12 -7.38
C PRO A 172 4.81 0.45 -7.37
N TRP A 173 3.85 1.08 -8.04
CA TRP A 173 2.50 0.58 -8.25
C TRP A 173 2.40 -0.10 -9.62
N TYR A 174 1.91 -1.34 -9.60
CA TYR A 174 1.62 -2.10 -10.80
C TYR A 174 0.18 -1.84 -11.23
N MET A 175 0.03 -1.50 -12.51
CA MET A 175 -1.20 -0.95 -13.03
C MET A 175 -1.81 -1.88 -14.08
N LYS A 176 -3.09 -2.21 -13.89
CA LYS A 176 -3.92 -2.87 -14.91
C LYS A 176 -4.56 -1.82 -15.81
N SER A 177 -4.70 -2.13 -17.10
CA SER A 177 -5.41 -1.28 -18.04
C SER A 177 -6.93 -1.45 -17.85
N VAL A 178 -7.65 -0.35 -17.66
CA VAL A 178 -9.13 -0.35 -17.56
C VAL A 178 -9.77 0.47 -18.69
N GLY A 179 -8.97 1.09 -19.54
CA GLY A 179 -9.38 1.78 -20.76
C GLY A 179 -8.16 2.17 -21.59
N ASP A 180 -8.35 2.90 -22.68
CA ASP A 180 -7.25 3.29 -23.57
C ASP A 180 -6.19 4.16 -22.86
N LEU A 181 -6.65 5.12 -22.03
CA LEU A 181 -5.78 6.07 -21.32
C LEU A 181 -5.85 5.93 -19.80
N ARG A 182 -6.61 4.96 -19.28
CA ARG A 182 -6.91 4.82 -17.84
C ARG A 182 -6.35 3.52 -17.30
N PHE A 183 -5.63 3.62 -16.20
CA PHE A 183 -5.01 2.50 -15.52
C PHE A 183 -5.29 2.56 -14.01
N GLU A 184 -5.48 1.39 -13.41
CA GLU A 184 -5.83 1.23 -12.01
C GLU A 184 -4.80 0.34 -11.32
N GLN A 185 -4.46 0.66 -10.07
CA GLN A 185 -3.57 -0.16 -9.26
C GLN A 185 -4.15 -1.55 -9.06
N GLN A 186 -3.35 -2.57 -9.38
CA GLN A 186 -3.78 -3.95 -9.31
C GLN A 186 -3.95 -4.42 -7.86
N TRP A 187 -2.96 -4.14 -7.01
CA TRP A 187 -2.92 -4.62 -5.62
C TRP A 187 -3.07 -3.48 -4.64
N THR A 188 -4.15 -3.53 -3.88
CA THR A 188 -4.39 -2.62 -2.75
C THR A 188 -4.51 -3.42 -1.46
N ASN A 189 -4.16 -2.77 -0.36
CA ASN A 189 -4.47 -3.32 0.95
C ASN A 189 -6.00 -3.32 1.16
N PRO A 190 -6.56 -4.28 1.92
CA PRO A 190 -7.97 -4.27 2.27
C PRO A 190 -8.40 -2.91 2.85
N GLY A 191 -9.43 -2.30 2.27
CA GLY A 191 -9.94 -0.99 2.69
C GLY A 191 -9.21 0.22 2.12
N ALA A 192 -8.11 0.03 1.37
CA ALA A 192 -7.45 1.11 0.65
C ALA A 192 -8.08 1.31 -0.74
N GLU A 193 -8.31 2.56 -1.10
CA GLU A 193 -8.71 2.92 -2.47
C GLU A 193 -7.54 2.72 -3.44
N PRO A 194 -7.78 2.15 -4.63
CA PRO A 194 -6.73 1.98 -5.62
C PRO A 194 -6.26 3.31 -6.17
N LEU A 195 -4.95 3.41 -6.40
CA LEU A 195 -4.41 4.48 -7.22
C LEU A 195 -4.97 4.35 -8.65
N VAL A 196 -5.49 5.44 -9.20
CA VAL A 196 -5.96 5.46 -10.57
C VAL A 196 -5.28 6.60 -11.32
N VAL A 197 -4.73 6.30 -12.49
CA VAL A 197 -4.08 7.27 -13.37
C VAL A 197 -4.79 7.36 -14.71
N GLU A 198 -4.88 8.58 -15.23
CA GLU A 198 -5.32 8.86 -16.59
C GLU A 198 -4.25 9.65 -17.33
N PHE A 199 -3.91 9.21 -18.54
CA PHE A 199 -2.96 9.89 -19.39
C PHE A 199 -3.65 10.88 -20.31
N VAL A 200 -3.00 12.02 -20.53
CA VAL A 200 -3.36 12.99 -21.57
C VAL A 200 -2.39 12.80 -22.72
N THR A 201 -2.89 12.57 -23.94
CA THR A 201 -2.07 12.29 -25.12
C THR A 201 -2.11 13.42 -26.14
N GLY A 202 -1.00 13.57 -26.89
CA GLY A 202 -0.93 14.45 -28.04
C GLY A 202 -1.52 13.83 -29.30
N ARG A 203 -1.48 14.57 -30.41
CA ARG A 203 -1.93 14.08 -31.74
C ARG A 203 -1.12 12.89 -32.27
N ASP A 204 0.10 12.73 -31.76
CA ASP A 204 1.02 11.62 -32.05
C ASP A 204 0.73 10.38 -31.21
N GLY A 205 -0.28 10.42 -30.32
CA GLY A 205 -0.61 9.34 -29.40
C GLY A 205 0.36 9.23 -28.21
N GLN A 206 1.40 10.08 -28.14
CA GLN A 206 2.34 10.09 -27.04
C GLN A 206 1.73 10.81 -25.85
N ALA A 207 1.93 10.27 -24.64
CA ALA A 207 1.52 10.93 -23.42
C ALA A 207 2.27 12.26 -23.25
N ARG A 208 1.52 13.29 -22.86
CA ARG A 208 2.00 14.64 -22.56
C ARG A 208 1.78 15.00 -21.10
N GLY A 209 0.84 14.34 -20.45
CA GLY A 209 0.60 14.48 -19.03
C GLY A 209 -0.04 13.22 -18.44
N MET A 210 -0.09 13.19 -17.11
CA MET A 210 -0.72 12.14 -16.32
C MET A 210 -1.46 12.81 -15.17
N ARG A 211 -2.68 12.34 -14.90
CA ARG A 211 -3.50 12.82 -13.78
C ARG A 211 -3.81 11.66 -12.85
N PHE A 212 -3.67 11.91 -11.55
CA PHE A 212 -4.17 11.01 -10.53
C PHE A 212 -5.65 11.31 -10.30
N VAL A 213 -6.51 10.31 -10.50
CA VAL A 213 -7.97 10.46 -10.45
C VAL A 213 -8.63 9.58 -9.39
N GLY A 214 -7.82 8.86 -8.61
CA GLY A 214 -8.28 8.00 -7.52
C GLY A 214 -7.14 7.63 -6.57
N GLY A 215 -7.50 7.21 -5.36
CA GLY A 215 -6.55 6.87 -4.30
C GLY A 215 -5.92 8.10 -3.65
N PHE A 216 -4.92 7.87 -2.79
CA PHE A 216 -4.31 8.90 -1.94
C PHE A 216 -3.55 10.01 -2.70
N LEU A 217 -3.37 9.88 -4.03
CA LEU A 217 -2.77 10.90 -4.88
C LEU A 217 -3.79 11.70 -5.70
N ALA A 218 -5.10 11.49 -5.53
CA ALA A 218 -6.11 12.19 -6.34
C ALA A 218 -5.98 13.73 -6.30
N ASP A 219 -5.62 14.30 -5.15
CA ASP A 219 -5.44 15.76 -4.98
C ASP A 219 -4.12 16.30 -5.55
N ARG A 220 -3.29 15.43 -6.15
CA ARG A 220 -2.03 15.82 -6.78
C ARG A 220 -2.27 16.66 -8.04
N GLY A 221 -3.43 16.51 -8.68
CA GLY A 221 -3.73 17.13 -9.96
C GLY A 221 -3.03 16.45 -11.14
N GLU A 222 -2.89 17.20 -12.23
CA GLU A 222 -2.17 16.77 -13.43
C GLU A 222 -0.68 17.10 -13.33
N VAL A 223 0.15 16.18 -13.81
CA VAL A 223 1.60 16.34 -13.97
C VAL A 223 1.97 16.21 -15.44
N GLU A 224 2.91 17.03 -15.89
CA GLU A 224 3.36 17.07 -17.28
C GLU A 224 4.53 16.11 -17.52
N ARG A 225 4.64 15.57 -18.73
CA ARG A 225 5.77 14.73 -19.14
C ARG A 225 7.02 15.60 -19.30
N GLN A 226 8.01 15.36 -18.45
CA GLN A 226 9.28 16.09 -18.40
C GLN A 226 10.34 15.52 -19.35
N GLY A 227 10.18 14.27 -19.78
CA GLY A 227 11.10 13.62 -20.71
C GLY A 227 11.12 12.11 -20.58
N ASP A 228 12.18 11.51 -21.09
CA ASP A 228 12.44 10.08 -20.98
C ASP A 228 13.05 9.73 -19.62
N LEU A 229 13.03 8.45 -19.26
CA LEU A 229 13.72 7.99 -18.06
C LEU A 229 15.24 8.13 -18.21
N PRO A 230 15.97 8.44 -17.12
CA PRO A 230 17.43 8.44 -17.14
C PRO A 230 18.00 7.10 -17.60
N GLU A 231 19.17 7.14 -18.25
CA GLU A 231 19.85 5.92 -18.67
C GLU A 231 20.24 5.06 -17.45
N GLY A 232 19.97 3.76 -17.52
CA GLY A 232 20.32 2.80 -16.46
C GLY A 232 19.31 2.65 -15.32
N TRP A 233 18.15 3.31 -15.41
CA TRP A 233 17.01 3.10 -14.51
C TRP A 233 16.25 1.80 -14.83
#